data_AF-A0A9D5X4I7-F1
#
_entry.id   AF-A0A9D5X4I7-F1
#
_cell.length_a   1.000
_cell.length_b   1.000
_cell.length_c   1.000
_cell.angle_alpha   90.00
_cell.angle_beta   90.00
_cell.angle_gamma   90.00
#
_symmetry.space_group_name_H-M   'P 1'
#
loop_
_entity.id
_entity.type
_entity.pdbx_description
1 polymer ?
#
loop_
_entity_poly.entity_id
_entity_poly.type
_entity_poly.pdbx_seq_one_letter_code
_entity_poly.pdbx_strand_id
1 'polypeptide(L)' 'HYKGLHLGSKLMKFALDLAKEKGKKRVWLGVWEHNEPAKAFYSHWGFKRFSQHTFPVGSDPQTDELWELLL' A
#
# COMPACT_ATOMS: atom_id res chain seq x y z
N HIS A 1 -20.12 -4.06 1.43
CA HIS A 1 -20.54 -5.47 1.49
C HIS A 1 -19.41 -6.49 1.70
N TYR A 2 -18.12 -6.23 1.35
CA TYR A 2 -17.03 -7.23 1.54
C TYR A 2 -15.87 -6.80 2.47
N LYS A 3 -15.87 -5.56 2.98
CA LYS A 3 -14.92 -5.12 4.01
C LYS A 3 -15.19 -5.90 5.31
N GLY A 4 -14.14 -6.37 5.99
CA GLY A 4 -14.24 -7.16 7.23
C GLY A 4 -14.25 -8.69 7.04
N LEU A 5 -14.29 -9.19 5.80
CA LEU A 5 -14.28 -10.64 5.51
C LEU A 5 -12.86 -11.23 5.37
N HIS A 6 -11.83 -10.53 5.84
CA HIS A 6 -10.41 -10.93 5.73
C HIS A 6 -9.89 -11.13 4.28
N LEU A 7 -10.66 -10.75 3.26
CA LEU A 7 -10.27 -10.88 1.85
C LEU A 7 -9.06 -10.02 1.51
N GLY A 8 -8.98 -8.80 2.05
CA GLY A 8 -7.82 -7.92 1.88
C GLY A 8 -6.53 -8.57 2.38
N SER A 9 -6.58 -9.20 3.56
CA SER A 9 -5.45 -9.93 4.13
C SER A 9 -5.04 -11.14 3.29
N LYS A 10 -6.00 -11.89 2.73
CA LYS A 10 -5.70 -13.02 1.83
C LYS A 10 -5.02 -12.56 0.54
N LEU A 11 -5.52 -11.49 -0.08
CA LEU A 11 -4.93 -10.92 -1.29
C LEU A 11 -3.54 -10.34 -1.03
N MET A 12 -3.35 -9.63 0.09
CA MET A 12 -2.04 -9.11 0.48
C MET A 12 -1.04 -10.24 0.68
N LYS A 13 -1.40 -11.28 1.45
CA LYS A 13 -0.54 -12.45 1.64
C LYS A 13 -0.14 -13.08 0.31
N PHE A 14 -1.11 -13.33 -0.58
CA PHE A 14 -0.84 -13.89 -1.90
C PHE A 14 0.13 -13.03 -2.71
N ALA A 15 -0.06 -11.71 -2.74
CA ALA A 15 0.83 -10.80 -3.46
C ALA A 15 2.27 -10.81 -2.90
N LEU A 16 2.42 -10.84 -1.57
CA LEU A 16 3.73 -10.90 -0.92
C LEU A 16 4.43 -12.25 -1.16
N ASP A 17 3.70 -13.36 -1.08
CA ASP A 17 4.22 -14.70 -1.36
C ASP A 17 4.71 -14.79 -2.81
N LEU A 18 3.91 -14.30 -3.77
CA LEU A 18 4.29 -14.25 -5.18
C LEU A 18 5.53 -13.40 -5.43
N ALA A 19 5.64 -12.26 -4.74
CA ALA A 19 6.81 -11.39 -4.88
C ALA A 19 8.08 -12.05 -4.33
N LYS A 20 7.98 -12.78 -3.21
CA LYS A 20 9.08 -13.59 -2.65
C LYS A 20 9.47 -14.73 -3.58
N GLU A 21 8.49 -15.47 -4.12
CA GLU A 21 8.70 -16.55 -5.09
C GLU A 21 9.45 -16.03 -6.34
N LYS A 22 9.11 -14.82 -6.80
CA LYS A 22 9.79 -14.16 -7.92
C LYS A 22 11.12 -13.50 -7.56
N GLY A 23 11.66 -13.74 -6.37
CA GLY A 23 12.94 -13.21 -5.91
C GLY A 23 12.99 -11.68 -5.84
N LYS A 24 11.85 -11.02 -5.63
CA LYS A 24 11.81 -9.56 -5.45
C LYS A 24 12.31 -9.21 -4.06
N LYS A 25 13.10 -8.14 -3.97
CA LYS A 25 13.68 -7.65 -2.70
C LYS A 25 12.78 -6.67 -1.97
N ARG A 26 11.82 -6.08 -2.67
CA ARG A 26 10.87 -5.11 -2.13
C ARG A 26 9.55 -5.11 -2.90
N VAL A 27 8.49 -4.70 -2.21
CA VAL A 27 7.19 -4.35 -2.77
C VAL A 27 6.91 -2.91 -2.39
N TRP A 28 6.34 -2.13 -3.31
CA TRP A 28 5.95 -0.75 -3.03
C TRP A 28 4.54 -0.47 -3.55
N LEU A 29 3.89 0.51 -2.96
CA LEU A 29 2.54 0.96 -3.32
C LEU A 29 2.38 2.46 -3.09
N GLY A 30 1.44 3.06 -3.79
CA GLY A 30 0.94 4.41 -3.51
C GLY A 30 -0.32 4.32 -2.66
N VAL A 31 -0.46 5.20 -1.68
CA VAL A 31 -1.68 5.37 -0.88
C VAL A 31 -1.97 6.85 -0.70
N TRP A 32 -3.21 7.22 -1.00
CA TRP A 32 -3.67 8.60 -0.85
C TRP A 32 -3.50 9.10 0.59
N GLU A 33 -3.04 10.34 0.75
CA GLU A 33 -2.68 10.92 2.05
C GLU A 33 -3.84 10.98 3.06
N HIS A 34 -5.10 11.00 2.62
CA HIS A 34 -6.24 11.04 3.52
C HIS A 34 -6.91 9.67 3.73
N ASN A 35 -6.34 8.58 3.20
CA ASN A 35 -6.88 7.23 3.35
C ASN A 35 -6.32 6.52 4.59
N GLU A 36 -6.65 7.02 5.78
CA GLU A 36 -6.21 6.44 7.05
C GLU A 36 -6.52 4.94 7.22
N PRO A 37 -7.70 4.42 6.80
CA PRO A 37 -7.96 2.99 6.88
C PRO A 37 -6.99 2.14 6.04
N ALA A 38 -6.58 2.62 4.86
CA ALA A 38 -5.62 1.92 4.02
C ALA A 38 -4.20 2.01 4.61
N LYS A 39 -3.79 3.19 5.10
CA LYS A 39 -2.50 3.37 5.78
C LYS A 39 -2.37 2.44 6.99
N ALA A 40 -3.42 2.33 7.82
CA ALA A 40 -3.44 1.40 8.94
C ALA A 40 -3.31 -0.06 8.50
N PHE A 41 -4.02 -0.44 7.43
CA PHE A 41 -3.91 -1.78 6.85
C PHE A 41 -2.50 -2.09 6.34
N TYR A 42 -1.86 -1.18 5.58
CA TYR A 42 -0.50 -1.41 5.07
C TYR A 42 0.55 -1.40 6.19
N SER A 43 0.39 -0.52 7.18
CA SER A 43 1.24 -0.49 8.39
C SER A 43 1.19 -1.82 9.14
N HIS A 44 0.00 -2.42 9.27
CA HIS A 44 -0.16 -3.75 9.89
C HIS A 44 0.63 -4.84 9.15
N TRP A 45 0.78 -4.73 7.83
CA TRP A 45 1.59 -5.63 7.02
C TRP A 45 3.10 -5.29 6.99
N GLY A 46 3.51 -4.26 7.73
CA GLY A 46 4.92 -3.86 7.87
C GLY A 46 5.42 -2.90 6.78
N PHE A 47 4.54 -2.40 5.92
CA PHE A 47 4.91 -1.35 4.98
C PHE A 47 5.30 -0.08 5.73
N LYS A 48 6.27 0.65 5.19
CA LYS A 48 6.73 1.95 5.72
C LYS A 48 6.73 2.98 4.62
N ARG A 49 6.32 4.20 4.94
CA ARG A 49 6.43 5.34 4.04
C ARG A 49 7.90 5.65 3.75
N PHE A 50 8.26 5.76 2.47
CA PHE A 50 9.60 6.13 2.03
C PHE A 50 9.63 7.40 1.17
N SER A 51 8.49 7.80 0.59
CA SER A 51 8.38 9.00 -0.24
C SER A 51 6.93 9.50 -0.31
N GLN A 52 6.72 10.58 -1.05
CA GLN A 52 5.41 11.10 -1.44
C GLN A 52 5.51 11.81 -2.79
N HIS A 53 4.40 11.90 -3.51
CA HIS A 53 4.30 12.63 -4.76
C HIS A 53 3.00 13.43 -4.80
N THR A 54 3.12 14.75 -4.95
CA THR A 54 1.97 15.65 -5.11
C THR A 54 1.73 15.90 -6.59
N PHE A 55 0.49 15.72 -7.03
CA PHE A 55 0.06 15.93 -8.40
C PHE A 55 -1.26 16.73 -8.43
N PRO A 56 -1.47 17.56 -9.46
CA PRO A 56 -2.72 18.30 -9.59
C PRO A 56 -3.84 17.41 -10.13
N VAL A 57 -5.01 17.46 -9.49
CA VAL A 57 -6.28 16.94 -10.02
C VAL A 57 -7.20 18.13 -10.27
N GLY A 58 -7.19 18.64 -11.50
CA GLY A 58 -7.82 19.93 -11.80
C GLY A 58 -7.10 21.07 -11.08
N SER A 59 -7.81 21.80 -10.22
CA SER A 59 -7.24 22.85 -9.36
C SER A 59 -6.89 22.37 -7.95
N ASP A 60 -7.10 21.09 -7.65
CA ASP A 60 -6.91 20.52 -6.31
C ASP A 60 -5.58 19.74 -6.25
N PRO A 61 -4.59 20.17 -5.45
CA PRO A 61 -3.37 19.40 -5.26
C PRO A 61 -3.64 18.16 -4.40
N GLN A 62 -3.33 16.99 -4.93
CA GLN A 62 -3.50 15.70 -4.26
C GLN A 62 -2.13 15.08 -4.00
N THR A 63 -1.92 14.50 -2.81
CA THR A 63 -0.66 13.81 -2.49
C THR A 63 -0.89 12.32 -2.30
N ASP A 64 -0.14 11.51 -3.04
CA ASP A 64 0.02 10.08 -2.77
C ASP A 64 1.30 9.86 -1.96
N GLU A 65 1.19 9.11 -0.87
CA GLU A 65 2.32 8.60 -0.13
C GLU A 65 2.82 7.31 -0.79
N LEU A 66 4.14 7.16 -0.92
CA LEU A 66 4.75 5.93 -1.39
C LEU A 66 5.27 5.13 -0.20
N TRP A 67 4.82 3.89 -0.12
CA TRP A 67 5.13 2.96 0.95
C TRP A 67 5.82 1.72 0.41
N GLU A 68 6.80 1.19 1.13
CA GLU A 68 7.52 -0.02 0.75
C GLU A 68 7.61 -1.05 1.89
N LEU A 69 7.72 -2.31 1.49
CA LEU A 69 8.04 -3.43 2.34
C LEU A 69 9.26 -4.14 1.74
N LEU A 70 10.30 -4.31 2.55
CA LEU A 70 11.44 -5.15 2.20
C LEU A 70 11.06 -6.62 2.48
N LEU A 71 11.32 -7.50 1.51
CA LEU A 71 10.86 -8.90 1.52
C LEU A 71 11.88 -9.89 2.08
#